data_AF-A0A1Y6CQ30-F1
#
_entry.id   AF-A0A1Y6CQ30-F1
#
_cell.length_a   1.000
_cell.length_b   1.000
_cell.length_c   1.000
_cell.angle_alpha   90.00
_cell.angle_beta   90.00
_cell.angle_gamma   90.00
#
_symmetry.space_group_name_H-M   'P 1'
#
loop_
_entity.id
_entity.type
_entity.pdbx_description
1 polymer ?
#
loop_
_entity_poly.entity_id
_entity_poly.type
_entity_poly.pdbx_seq_one_letter_code
_entity_poly.pdbx_strand_id
1 'polypeptide(L)'
;MSIIEVNAKSVQVENENLLVDLIKLGDEEGMLLTEAARIFEVQETAIWQHLKRHNLESSQIVRTKLKELRNLGVIGQRINRATFLPKETIRALAKVIHSDSAWAIYNQLWAVAEKAYEFHTRPTNNIEVLRGMLDEISSQNQRLSNVEHRVEVETPRLVESRIEQALTDHQTFPDDCIRVGEILTDYFPGVARAKVMTYLNALGHPRGSHVHIDDNGLRTVSHPWKESGLGAAADKLFSERKVLKETAKTIIWHHPLAGTMREYKY
;
A
#
# COMPACT_ATOMS: atom_id res chain seq x y z
N MET A 1 14.44 -48.13 10.01
CA MET A 1 13.81 -47.75 8.73
C MET A 1 12.96 -46.51 9.02
N SER A 2 13.18 -45.38 8.35
CA SER A 2 12.34 -44.20 8.57
C SER A 2 11.00 -44.42 7.88
N ILE A 3 9.90 -44.45 8.63
CA ILE A 3 8.55 -44.58 8.08
C ILE A 3 8.18 -43.25 7.42
N ILE A 4 7.64 -43.30 6.20
CA ILE A 4 7.00 -42.16 5.54
C ILE A 4 5.51 -42.24 5.83
N GLU A 5 4.97 -41.19 6.44
CA GLU A 5 3.52 -41.03 6.63
C GLU A 5 3.04 -39.91 5.70
N VAL A 6 1.91 -40.12 5.06
CA VAL A 6 1.27 -39.12 4.18
C VAL A 6 -0.14 -38.87 4.70
N ASN A 7 -0.46 -37.61 4.95
CA ASN A 7 -1.76 -37.18 5.44
C ASN A 7 -2.36 -36.12 4.51
N ALA A 8 -3.46 -36.47 3.85
CA ALA A 8 -4.19 -35.56 2.99
C ALA A 8 -5.01 -34.56 3.81
N LYS A 9 -4.84 -33.26 3.57
CA LYS A 9 -5.65 -32.20 4.17
C LYS A 9 -6.33 -31.35 3.12
N SER A 10 -7.58 -30.97 3.40
CA SER A 10 -8.32 -30.01 2.60
C SER A 10 -8.00 -28.60 3.06
N VAL A 11 -7.68 -27.71 2.13
CA VAL A 11 -7.41 -26.28 2.35
C VAL A 11 -8.28 -25.48 1.40
N GLN A 12 -8.88 -24.41 1.91
CA GLN A 12 -9.68 -23.47 1.13
C GLN A 12 -8.79 -22.32 0.65
N VAL A 13 -8.67 -22.14 -0.67
CA VAL A 13 -7.92 -21.07 -1.36
C VAL A 13 -8.85 -20.40 -2.36
N GLU A 14 -9.11 -19.10 -2.21
CA GLU A 14 -9.93 -18.31 -3.16
C GLU A 14 -11.30 -18.91 -3.54
N ASN A 15 -11.96 -19.61 -2.59
CA ASN A 15 -13.22 -20.36 -2.74
C ASN A 15 -13.12 -21.74 -3.40
N GLU A 16 -11.91 -22.21 -3.71
CA GLU A 16 -11.65 -23.57 -4.12
C GLU A 16 -11.15 -24.42 -2.95
N ASN A 17 -11.60 -25.68 -2.87
CA ASN A 17 -11.09 -26.65 -1.91
C ASN A 17 -9.97 -27.47 -2.58
N LEU A 18 -8.74 -27.26 -2.14
CA LEU A 18 -7.57 -28.00 -2.60
C LEU A 18 -7.20 -29.08 -1.59
N LEU A 19 -6.99 -30.30 -2.08
CA LEU A 19 -6.45 -31.39 -1.29
C LEU A 19 -4.92 -31.38 -1.39
N VAL A 20 -4.23 -31.42 -0.25
CA VAL A 20 -2.77 -31.27 -0.11
C VAL A 20 -2.22 -32.45 0.67
N ASP A 21 -1.15 -33.08 0.17
CA ASP A 21 -0.51 -34.19 0.85
C ASP A 21 0.60 -33.68 1.79
N LEU A 22 0.37 -33.75 3.09
CA LEU A 22 1.41 -33.50 4.08
C LEU A 22 2.25 -34.76 4.28
N ILE A 23 3.57 -34.60 4.14
CA ILE A 23 4.52 -35.70 4.21
C ILE A 23 5.31 -35.58 5.51
N LYS A 24 5.34 -36.66 6.28
CA LYS A 24 6.22 -36.80 7.45
C LYS A 24 7.42 -37.67 7.09
N LEU A 25 8.62 -37.10 7.15
CA LEU A 25 9.89 -37.74 6.83
C LEU A 25 10.76 -37.88 8.09
N GLY A 26 10.48 -38.90 8.91
CA GLY A 26 11.11 -39.02 10.23
C GLY A 26 10.43 -38.09 11.23
N ASP A 27 11.18 -37.15 11.80
CA ASP A 27 10.66 -36.19 12.79
C ASP A 27 10.13 -34.89 12.15
N GLU A 28 10.40 -34.69 10.85
CA GLU A 28 9.95 -33.50 10.12
C GLU A 28 8.64 -33.75 9.38
N GLU A 29 7.70 -32.84 9.53
CA GLU A 29 6.49 -32.73 8.72
C GLU A 29 6.64 -31.58 7.72
N GLY A 30 6.14 -31.74 6.50
CA GLY A 30 6.27 -30.74 5.44
C GLY A 30 5.47 -31.12 4.20
N MET A 31 5.83 -30.54 3.06
CA MET A 31 5.24 -30.88 1.76
C MET A 31 6.26 -30.75 0.63
N LEU A 32 5.87 -31.12 -0.57
CA LEU A 32 6.73 -30.95 -1.75
C LEU A 32 6.72 -29.51 -2.25
N LEU A 33 7.84 -29.08 -2.82
CA LEU A 33 7.94 -27.76 -3.44
C LEU A 33 6.88 -27.54 -4.53
N THR A 34 6.56 -28.58 -5.29
CA THR A 34 5.50 -28.57 -6.31
C THR A 34 4.11 -28.29 -5.71
N GLU A 35 3.84 -28.82 -4.52
CA GLU A 35 2.57 -28.59 -3.82
C GLU A 35 2.52 -27.20 -3.22
N ALA A 36 3.61 -26.74 -2.59
CA ALA A 36 3.72 -25.39 -2.09
C ALA A 36 3.50 -24.35 -3.21
N ALA A 37 4.08 -24.58 -4.39
CA ALA A 37 3.90 -23.75 -5.58
C ALA A 37 2.42 -23.68 -6.01
N ARG A 38 1.75 -24.83 -6.05
CA ARG A 38 0.32 -24.91 -6.40
C ARG A 38 -0.55 -24.16 -5.38
N ILE A 39 -0.31 -24.35 -4.08
CA ILE A 39 -1.15 -23.79 -3.01
C ILE A 39 -0.96 -22.28 -2.90
N PHE A 40 0.26 -21.77 -3.07
CA PHE A 40 0.54 -20.34 -3.06
C PHE A 40 0.32 -19.67 -4.42
N GLU A 41 -0.16 -20.42 -5.43
CA GLU A 41 -0.42 -19.94 -6.79
C GLU A 41 0.78 -19.23 -7.44
N VAL A 42 1.99 -19.73 -7.16
CA VAL A 42 3.24 -19.19 -7.69
C VAL A 42 4.01 -20.24 -8.46
N GLN A 43 4.88 -19.78 -9.36
CA GLN A 43 5.78 -20.69 -10.07
C GLN A 43 6.82 -21.28 -9.11
N GLU A 44 7.18 -22.56 -9.29
CA GLU A 44 8.23 -23.23 -8.52
C GLU A 44 9.56 -22.44 -8.52
N THR A 45 9.88 -21.79 -9.64
CA THR A 45 11.07 -20.93 -9.80
C THR A 45 11.06 -19.75 -8.85
N ALA A 46 9.90 -19.14 -8.58
CA ALA A 46 9.76 -18.04 -7.63
C ALA A 46 9.98 -18.52 -6.20
N ILE A 47 9.42 -19.67 -5.82
CA ILE A 47 9.68 -20.29 -4.51
C ILE A 47 11.18 -20.56 -4.35
N TRP A 48 11.83 -21.13 -5.36
CA TRP A 48 13.28 -21.36 -5.34
C TRP A 48 14.09 -20.09 -5.14
N GLN A 49 13.71 -18.98 -5.80
CA GLN A 49 14.35 -17.68 -5.60
C GLN A 49 14.21 -17.20 -4.15
N HIS A 50 13.04 -17.36 -3.53
CA HIS A 50 12.82 -17.01 -2.13
C HIS A 50 13.62 -17.91 -1.18
N LEU A 51 13.63 -19.23 -1.40
CA LEU A 51 14.43 -20.16 -0.60
C LEU A 51 15.91 -19.77 -0.60
N LYS A 52 16.47 -19.48 -1.79
CA LYS A 52 17.88 -19.08 -1.93
C LYS A 52 18.15 -17.70 -1.33
N ARG A 53 17.29 -16.71 -1.59
CA ARG A 53 17.47 -15.32 -1.13
C ARG A 53 17.41 -15.20 0.39
N HIS A 54 16.54 -15.99 1.03
CA HIS A 54 16.31 -15.94 2.48
C HIS A 54 17.00 -17.07 3.24
N ASN A 55 17.85 -17.86 2.57
CA ASN A 55 18.58 -18.98 3.15
C ASN A 55 17.67 -19.95 3.91
N LEU A 56 16.52 -20.29 3.31
CA LEU A 56 15.54 -21.19 3.91
C LEU A 56 15.91 -22.64 3.61
N GLU A 57 15.71 -23.50 4.61
CA GLU A 57 16.07 -24.91 4.51
C GLU A 57 15.19 -25.65 3.51
N SER A 58 15.81 -26.50 2.69
CA SER A 58 15.11 -27.43 1.82
C SER A 58 15.99 -28.66 1.60
N SER A 59 15.38 -29.81 1.40
CA SER A 59 16.13 -31.06 1.23
C SER A 59 15.67 -31.82 -0.01
N GLN A 60 16.62 -32.45 -0.71
CA GLN A 60 16.28 -33.35 -1.80
C GLN A 60 15.87 -34.71 -1.25
N ILE A 61 14.74 -35.24 -1.73
CA ILE A 61 14.25 -36.54 -1.29
C ILE A 61 15.15 -37.64 -1.87
N VAL A 62 15.69 -38.47 -0.98
CA VAL A 62 16.54 -39.61 -1.34
C VAL A 62 15.76 -40.62 -2.18
N ARG A 63 16.44 -41.29 -3.12
CA ARG A 63 15.84 -42.20 -4.11
C ARG A 63 14.94 -43.30 -3.51
N THR A 64 15.28 -43.83 -2.34
CA THR A 64 14.48 -44.85 -1.63
C THR A 64 13.13 -44.29 -1.20
N LYS A 65 13.13 -43.16 -0.51
CA LYS A 65 11.93 -42.42 -0.09
C LYS A 65 11.09 -41.96 -1.28
N LEU A 66 11.74 -41.57 -2.37
CA LEU A 66 11.07 -41.15 -3.60
C LEU A 66 10.31 -42.31 -4.26
N LYS A 67 10.85 -43.54 -4.21
CA LYS A 67 10.13 -44.75 -4.67
C LYS A 67 8.88 -45.01 -3.82
N GLU A 68 8.97 -44.83 -2.52
CA GLU A 68 7.82 -44.97 -1.61
C GLU A 68 6.73 -43.94 -1.91
N LEU A 69 7.08 -42.66 -2.09
CA LEU A 69 6.11 -41.62 -2.45
C LEU A 69 5.42 -41.87 -3.80
N ARG A 70 6.12 -42.46 -4.79
CA ARG A 70 5.50 -42.90 -6.06
C ARG A 70 4.50 -44.04 -5.84
N ASN A 71 4.83 -44.98 -4.97
CA ASN A 71 3.93 -46.10 -4.66
C ASN A 71 2.68 -45.61 -3.92
N LEU A 72 2.80 -44.55 -3.12
CA LEU A 72 1.70 -43.89 -2.43
C LEU A 72 0.89 -42.93 -3.33
N GLY A 73 1.32 -42.68 -4.57
CA GLY A 73 0.61 -41.82 -5.51
C GLY A 73 0.81 -40.31 -5.31
N VAL A 74 1.63 -39.90 -4.33
CA VAL A 74 1.91 -38.49 -4.02
C VAL A 74 2.69 -37.79 -5.15
N ILE A 75 3.54 -38.53 -5.85
CA ILE A 75 4.31 -38.03 -6.99
C ILE A 75 4.16 -38.91 -8.22
N GLY A 76 4.24 -38.29 -9.40
CA GLY A 76 4.17 -38.98 -10.67
C GLY A 76 5.29 -40.02 -10.86
N GLN A 77 4.95 -41.14 -11.52
CA GLN A 77 5.86 -42.27 -11.76
C GLN A 77 7.18 -41.89 -12.46
N ARG A 78 7.17 -40.81 -13.24
CA ARG A 78 8.32 -40.31 -14.02
C ARG A 78 9.18 -39.27 -13.29
N ILE A 79 8.76 -38.80 -12.11
CA ILE A 79 9.48 -37.76 -11.37
C ILE A 79 10.73 -38.38 -10.74
N ASN A 80 11.92 -37.94 -11.16
CA ASN A 80 13.20 -38.49 -10.71
C ASN A 80 13.88 -37.72 -9.57
N ARG A 81 13.37 -36.53 -9.26
CA ARG A 81 13.83 -35.66 -8.17
C ARG A 81 12.62 -34.92 -7.61
N ALA A 82 12.58 -34.76 -6.30
CA ALA A 82 11.60 -33.94 -5.61
C ALA A 82 12.29 -33.22 -4.45
N THR A 83 11.88 -31.99 -4.20
CA THR A 83 12.38 -31.18 -3.09
C THR A 83 11.32 -31.15 -1.99
N PHE A 84 11.73 -31.50 -0.79
CA PHE A 84 10.93 -31.43 0.41
C PHE A 84 11.16 -30.08 1.10
N LEU A 85 10.06 -29.46 1.52
CA LEU A 85 10.04 -28.24 2.30
C LEU A 85 9.50 -28.57 3.70
N PRO A 86 10.32 -28.45 4.76
CA PRO A 86 9.86 -28.61 6.12
C PRO A 86 8.78 -27.58 6.48
N LYS A 87 7.93 -27.90 7.46
CA LYS A 87 6.90 -27.01 8.00
C LYS A 87 7.43 -25.61 8.35
N GLU A 88 8.59 -25.53 9.02
CA GLU A 88 9.19 -24.25 9.38
C GLU A 88 9.63 -23.44 8.15
N THR A 89 10.11 -24.08 7.09
CA THR A 89 10.39 -23.42 5.81
C THR A 89 9.12 -22.87 5.18
N ILE A 90 8.03 -23.62 5.20
CA ILE A 90 6.73 -23.18 4.64
C ILE A 90 6.17 -22.02 5.45
N ARG A 91 6.31 -22.05 6.78
CA ARG A 91 5.97 -20.93 7.65
C ARG A 91 6.77 -19.67 7.30
N ALA A 92 8.07 -19.82 7.09
CA ALA A 92 8.93 -18.72 6.71
C ALA A 92 8.58 -18.17 5.31
N LEU A 93 8.27 -19.05 4.35
CA LEU A 93 7.79 -18.67 3.02
C LEU A 93 6.50 -17.86 3.09
N ALA A 94 5.51 -18.31 3.87
CA ALA A 94 4.26 -17.57 4.06
C ALA A 94 4.49 -16.17 4.64
N LYS A 95 5.43 -16.02 5.59
CA LYS A 95 5.84 -14.71 6.10
C LYS A 95 6.50 -13.83 5.03
N VAL A 96 7.40 -14.39 4.24
CA VAL A 96 8.15 -13.65 3.21
C VAL A 96 7.26 -13.20 2.04
N ILE A 97 6.25 -14.01 1.68
CA ILE A 97 5.26 -13.63 0.65
C ILE A 97 4.41 -12.43 1.12
N HIS A 98 4.27 -12.23 2.43
CA HIS A 98 3.56 -11.09 3.04
C HIS A 98 2.11 -10.93 2.53
N SER A 99 1.42 -12.04 2.25
CA SER A 99 0.00 -12.06 1.89
C SER A 99 -0.83 -12.72 2.97
N ASP A 100 -1.98 -12.13 3.31
CA ASP A 100 -2.97 -12.70 4.24
C ASP A 100 -3.44 -14.08 3.76
N SER A 101 -3.55 -14.28 2.44
CA SER A 101 -3.92 -15.56 1.84
C SER A 101 -2.89 -16.65 2.15
N ALA A 102 -1.59 -16.35 1.99
CA ALA A 102 -0.50 -17.29 2.26
C ALA A 102 -0.45 -17.67 3.75
N TRP A 103 -0.75 -16.72 4.64
CA TRP A 103 -0.80 -16.98 6.08
C TRP A 103 -2.01 -17.83 6.49
N ALA A 104 -3.19 -17.52 5.94
CA ALA A 104 -4.40 -18.31 6.18
C ALA A 104 -4.24 -19.77 5.75
N ILE A 105 -3.64 -19.99 4.58
CA ILE A 105 -3.28 -21.32 4.07
C ILE A 105 -2.42 -22.10 5.06
N TYR A 106 -1.35 -21.49 5.57
CA TYR A 106 -0.46 -22.14 6.52
C TYR A 106 -1.20 -22.56 7.81
N ASN A 107 -2.06 -21.68 8.33
CA ASN A 107 -2.82 -21.98 9.55
C ASN A 107 -3.83 -23.11 9.35
N GLN A 108 -4.48 -23.18 8.18
CA GLN A 108 -5.38 -24.28 7.83
C GLN A 108 -4.63 -25.62 7.75
N LEU A 109 -3.45 -25.64 7.12
CA LEU A 109 -2.66 -26.86 6.93
C LEU A 109 -2.22 -27.50 8.25
N TRP A 110 -1.82 -26.72 9.26
CA TRP A 110 -1.32 -27.28 10.53
C TRP A 110 -2.26 -27.09 11.71
N ALA A 111 -3.53 -26.73 11.45
CA ALA A 111 -4.53 -26.46 12.48
C ALA A 111 -3.93 -25.67 13.64
N VAL A 112 -3.10 -24.67 13.32
CA VAL A 112 -2.55 -23.76 14.31
C VAL A 112 -3.73 -22.87 14.69
N ALA A 113 -4.55 -23.37 15.61
CA ALA A 113 -5.48 -22.53 16.35
C ALA A 113 -4.65 -21.33 16.85
N GLU A 114 -5.25 -20.14 16.84
CA GLU A 114 -4.67 -18.86 17.28
C GLU A 114 -4.05 -18.86 18.70
N LYS A 115 -3.90 -20.01 19.35
CA LYS A 115 -3.26 -20.23 20.64
C LYS A 115 -1.75 -19.91 20.71
N ALA A 116 -1.09 -19.52 19.61
CA ALA A 116 0.26 -18.97 19.67
C ALA A 116 0.31 -17.44 19.63
N TYR A 117 -0.83 -16.76 19.54
CA TYR A 117 -0.91 -15.30 19.63
C TYR A 117 -0.99 -14.78 21.08
N GLU A 118 -1.16 -15.66 22.08
CA GLU A 118 -1.40 -15.21 23.48
C GLU A 118 -0.52 -15.84 24.58
N PHE A 119 0.46 -16.71 24.29
CA PHE A 119 1.35 -17.26 25.33
C PHE A 119 2.53 -16.34 25.73
N HIS A 120 2.33 -15.03 25.64
CA HIS A 120 2.89 -14.07 26.60
C HIS A 120 2.15 -14.05 27.95
N THR A 121 1.14 -14.91 28.17
CA THR A 121 0.44 -15.02 29.45
C THR A 121 0.71 -16.37 30.12
N ARG A 122 1.47 -16.34 31.23
CA ARG A 122 1.67 -17.47 32.14
C ARG A 122 0.34 -17.85 32.83
N PRO A 123 0.16 -19.12 33.24
CA PRO A 123 -1.03 -19.55 33.95
C PRO A 123 -0.85 -19.38 35.47
N THR A 124 -1.66 -18.53 36.12
CA THR A 124 -2.09 -18.76 37.52
C THR A 124 -3.21 -17.79 37.94
N ASN A 125 -4.31 -18.36 38.46
CA ASN A 125 -5.42 -17.75 39.21
C ASN A 125 -6.35 -16.76 38.46
N ASN A 126 -7.17 -17.33 37.58
CA ASN A 126 -8.07 -16.63 36.67
C ASN A 126 -9.15 -15.71 37.28
N ILE A 127 -9.45 -15.72 38.59
CA ILE A 127 -10.56 -14.91 39.10
C ILE A 127 -10.11 -13.55 39.63
N GLU A 128 -8.98 -13.48 40.36
CA GLU A 128 -8.44 -12.22 40.86
C GLU A 128 -7.78 -11.40 39.76
N VAL A 129 -7.13 -12.08 38.80
CA VAL A 129 -6.53 -11.43 37.62
C VAL A 129 -7.63 -10.86 36.71
N LEU A 130 -8.73 -11.58 36.47
CA LEU A 130 -9.85 -11.04 35.68
C LEU A 130 -10.49 -9.83 36.36
N ARG A 131 -10.59 -9.79 37.69
CA ARG A 131 -11.08 -8.60 38.42
C ARG A 131 -10.10 -7.44 38.33
N GLY A 132 -8.81 -7.68 38.54
CA GLY A 132 -7.78 -6.66 38.36
C GLY A 132 -7.75 -6.10 36.94
N MET A 133 -7.87 -6.95 35.92
CA MET A 133 -7.98 -6.54 34.53
C MET A 133 -9.25 -5.75 34.25
N LEU A 134 -10.39 -6.09 34.86
CA LEU A 134 -11.63 -5.31 34.71
C LEU A 134 -11.52 -3.92 35.33
N ASP A 135 -10.90 -3.81 36.51
CA ASP A 135 -10.64 -2.53 37.17
C ASP A 135 -9.62 -1.70 36.39
N GLU A 136 -8.62 -2.35 35.80
CA GLU A 136 -7.59 -1.72 34.98
C GLU A 136 -8.15 -1.27 33.62
N ILE A 137 -9.03 -2.07 32.99
CA ILE A 137 -9.80 -1.69 31.80
C ILE A 137 -10.73 -0.51 32.12
N SER A 138 -11.39 -0.51 33.28
CA SER A 138 -12.23 0.60 33.74
C SER A 138 -11.42 1.88 33.92
N SER A 139 -10.24 1.78 34.56
CA SER A 139 -9.31 2.89 34.71
C SER A 139 -8.75 3.39 33.37
N GLN A 140 -8.42 2.47 32.46
CA GLN A 140 -7.97 2.80 31.11
C GLN A 140 -9.06 3.47 30.28
N ASN A 141 -10.31 3.01 30.38
CA ASN A 141 -11.45 3.65 29.70
C ASN A 141 -11.71 5.06 30.22
N GLN A 142 -11.56 5.29 31.53
CA GLN A 142 -11.68 6.63 32.10
C GLN A 142 -10.52 7.54 31.67
N ARG A 143 -9.30 7.00 31.55
CA ARG A 143 -8.15 7.73 30.97
C ARG A 143 -8.34 8.01 29.48
N LEU A 144 -8.87 7.07 28.72
CA LEU A 144 -9.19 7.23 27.31
C LEU A 144 -10.26 8.30 27.11
N SER A 145 -11.34 8.29 27.90
CA SER A 145 -12.36 9.35 27.85
C SER A 145 -11.78 10.73 28.20
N ASN A 146 -10.86 10.82 29.17
CA ASN A 146 -10.18 12.07 29.48
C ASN A 146 -9.19 12.51 28.38
N VAL A 147 -8.54 11.56 27.70
CA VAL A 147 -7.66 11.82 26.55
C VAL A 147 -8.48 12.22 25.33
N GLU A 148 -9.60 11.54 25.05
CA GLU A 148 -10.55 11.90 23.99
C GLU A 148 -11.11 13.29 24.22
N HIS A 149 -11.49 13.63 25.46
CA HIS A 149 -11.97 14.97 25.78
C HIS A 149 -10.86 16.04 25.64
N ARG A 150 -9.61 15.74 26.03
CA ARG A 150 -8.47 16.63 25.77
C ARG A 150 -8.13 16.72 24.28
N VAL A 151 -8.24 15.64 23.52
CA VAL A 151 -8.03 15.62 22.07
C VAL A 151 -9.12 16.45 21.40
N GLU A 152 -10.40 16.20 21.65
CA GLU A 152 -11.51 16.96 21.05
C GLU A 152 -11.45 18.47 21.34
N VAL A 153 -10.93 18.90 22.48
CA VAL A 153 -10.93 20.32 22.88
C VAL A 153 -9.57 21.01 22.64
N GLU A 154 -8.44 20.32 22.87
CA GLU A 154 -7.09 20.90 22.72
C GLU A 154 -6.51 20.68 21.30
N THR A 155 -6.85 19.60 20.58
CA THR A 155 -6.30 19.40 19.22
C THR A 155 -6.84 20.37 18.17
N PRO A 156 -8.12 20.79 18.13
CA PRO A 156 -8.54 21.78 17.14
C PRO A 156 -7.77 23.10 17.28
N ARG A 157 -7.51 23.56 18.51
CA ARG A 157 -6.77 24.79 18.79
C ARG A 157 -5.26 24.68 18.50
N LEU A 158 -4.64 23.54 18.81
CA LEU A 158 -3.23 23.27 18.48
C LEU A 158 -3.02 23.00 16.98
N VAL A 159 -4.01 22.42 16.30
CA VAL A 159 -4.00 22.24 14.85
C VAL A 159 -4.22 23.56 14.15
N GLU A 160 -5.14 24.42 14.61
CA GLU A 160 -5.31 25.78 14.08
C GLU A 160 -4.04 26.62 14.30
N SER A 161 -3.43 26.61 15.49
CA SER A 161 -2.19 27.38 15.71
C SER A 161 -1.00 26.84 14.91
N ARG A 162 -0.94 25.51 14.66
CA ARG A 162 0.10 24.91 13.81
C ARG A 162 -0.18 25.09 12.32
N ILE A 163 -1.43 25.16 11.89
CA ILE A 163 -1.80 25.52 10.52
C ILE A 163 -1.52 27.00 10.29
N GLU A 164 -1.86 27.88 11.24
CA GLU A 164 -1.53 29.31 11.19
C GLU A 164 -0.01 29.52 11.21
N GLN A 165 0.73 28.80 12.07
CA GLN A 165 2.20 28.82 12.08
C GLN A 165 2.83 28.20 10.83
N ALA A 166 2.29 27.13 10.26
CA ALA A 166 2.79 26.55 9.00
C ALA A 166 2.42 27.40 7.77
N LEU A 167 1.34 28.20 7.85
CA LEU A 167 1.00 29.20 6.86
C LEU A 167 1.84 30.47 7.00
N THR A 168 2.38 30.77 8.19
CA THR A 168 3.26 31.92 8.43
C THR A 168 4.75 31.59 8.38
N ASP A 169 5.15 30.34 8.62
CA ASP A 169 6.53 29.94 8.81
C ASP A 169 6.77 28.56 8.17
N HIS A 170 7.05 28.55 6.87
CA HIS A 170 8.32 28.04 6.32
C HIS A 170 8.27 27.99 4.79
N GLN A 171 9.20 28.74 4.20
CA GLN A 171 9.43 29.04 2.76
C GLN A 171 8.46 30.04 2.17
N THR A 172 8.76 31.33 2.43
CA THR A 172 8.23 32.47 1.68
C THR A 172 8.34 32.19 0.19
N PHE A 173 7.22 31.78 -0.39
CA PHE A 173 7.03 31.76 -1.83
C PHE A 173 7.44 33.14 -2.34
N PRO A 174 8.33 33.24 -3.36
CA PRO A 174 8.91 34.53 -3.71
C PRO A 174 7.79 35.54 -4.00
N ASP A 175 7.90 36.76 -3.46
CA ASP A 175 6.87 37.80 -3.59
C ASP A 175 6.55 38.18 -5.04
N ASP A 176 7.46 37.86 -5.98
CA ASP A 176 7.32 38.12 -7.41
C ASP A 176 6.82 36.91 -8.22
N CYS A 177 6.49 35.82 -7.52
CA CYS A 177 5.93 34.60 -8.08
C CYS A 177 4.48 34.46 -7.67
N ILE A 178 3.70 33.72 -8.48
CA ILE A 178 2.28 33.45 -8.21
C ILE A 178 1.99 31.95 -8.29
N ARG A 179 1.07 31.45 -7.45
CA ARG A 179 0.75 30.03 -7.40
C ARG A 179 -0.13 29.64 -8.58
N VAL A 180 0.00 28.40 -9.03
CA VAL A 180 -0.79 27.90 -10.18
C VAL A 180 -2.30 28.02 -9.95
N GLY A 181 -2.80 27.86 -8.73
CA GLY A 181 -4.21 28.07 -8.42
C GLY A 181 -4.67 29.50 -8.68
N GLU A 182 -3.89 30.48 -8.23
CA GLU A 182 -4.15 31.91 -8.43
C GLU A 182 -4.05 32.30 -9.91
N ILE A 183 -3.08 31.76 -10.65
CA ILE A 183 -2.99 31.93 -12.13
C ILE A 183 -4.31 31.50 -12.80
N LEU A 184 -4.88 30.36 -12.41
CA LEU A 184 -6.09 29.84 -13.02
C LEU A 184 -7.33 30.64 -12.64
N THR A 185 -7.40 31.13 -11.41
CA THR A 185 -8.55 31.90 -10.92
C THR A 185 -8.53 33.34 -11.44
N ASP A 186 -7.37 34.01 -11.34
CA ASP A 186 -7.27 35.46 -11.50
C ASP A 186 -6.96 35.85 -12.95
N TYR A 187 -6.20 35.00 -13.67
CA TYR A 187 -5.73 35.31 -15.02
C TYR A 187 -6.36 34.43 -16.11
N PHE A 188 -6.67 33.15 -15.83
CA PHE A 188 -7.19 32.20 -16.83
C PHE A 188 -8.48 31.49 -16.40
N PRO A 189 -9.53 32.24 -16.00
CA PRO A 189 -10.73 31.65 -15.41
C PRO A 189 -11.41 30.67 -16.38
N GLY A 190 -11.70 29.47 -15.88
CA GLY A 190 -12.40 28.43 -16.63
C GLY A 190 -11.56 27.71 -17.69
N VAL A 191 -10.26 27.98 -17.79
CA VAL A 191 -9.35 27.25 -18.68
C VAL A 191 -8.72 26.08 -17.93
N ALA A 192 -8.74 24.89 -18.54
CA ALA A 192 -8.14 23.70 -17.92
C ALA A 192 -6.63 23.90 -17.65
N ARG A 193 -6.18 23.53 -16.45
CA ARG A 193 -4.79 23.69 -15.98
C ARG A 193 -3.74 23.27 -17.02
N ALA A 194 -3.88 22.08 -17.60
CA ALA A 194 -2.93 21.56 -18.57
C ALA A 194 -2.74 22.49 -19.78
N LYS A 195 -3.82 23.12 -20.24
CA LYS A 195 -3.78 24.03 -21.39
C LYS A 195 -3.09 25.35 -21.07
N VAL A 196 -3.38 25.91 -19.89
CA VAL A 196 -2.70 27.13 -19.41
C VAL A 196 -1.19 26.89 -19.28
N MET A 197 -0.79 25.76 -18.69
CA MET A 197 0.64 25.44 -18.55
C MET A 197 1.34 25.28 -19.91
N THR A 198 0.71 24.57 -20.86
CA THR A 198 1.25 24.42 -22.23
C THR A 198 1.37 25.77 -22.93
N TYR A 199 0.36 26.64 -22.78
CA TYR A 199 0.39 27.97 -23.37
C TYR A 199 1.49 28.86 -22.79
N LEU A 200 1.62 28.92 -21.46
CA LEU A 200 2.68 29.69 -20.80
C LEU A 200 4.07 29.15 -21.17
N ASN A 201 4.23 27.84 -21.33
CA ASN A 201 5.47 27.24 -21.82
C ASN A 201 5.77 27.65 -23.27
N ALA A 202 4.76 27.61 -24.14
CA ALA A 202 4.92 27.98 -25.55
C ALA A 202 5.27 29.46 -25.73
N LEU A 203 4.78 30.32 -24.84
CA LEU A 203 5.16 31.74 -24.79
C LEU A 203 6.55 31.98 -24.18
N GLY A 204 7.17 30.97 -23.57
CA GLY A 204 8.41 31.15 -22.80
C GLY A 204 8.21 32.07 -21.59
N HIS A 205 7.05 32.01 -20.94
CA HIS A 205 6.76 32.87 -19.79
C HIS A 205 7.82 32.64 -18.67
N PRO A 206 8.29 33.70 -17.99
CA PRO A 206 9.36 33.55 -17.01
C PRO A 206 8.97 32.68 -15.81
N ARG A 207 9.93 31.85 -15.38
CA ARG A 207 9.83 31.01 -14.19
C ARG A 207 10.90 31.39 -13.17
N GLY A 208 10.54 31.36 -11.90
CA GLY A 208 11.49 31.41 -10.79
C GLY A 208 12.15 30.05 -10.55
N SER A 209 13.13 30.03 -9.65
CA SER A 209 13.66 28.82 -9.04
C SER A 209 13.65 29.01 -7.54
N HIS A 210 12.90 28.18 -6.83
CA HIS A 210 12.76 28.27 -5.38
C HIS A 210 13.21 26.95 -4.75
N VAL A 211 14.14 27.04 -3.80
CA VAL A 211 14.68 25.87 -3.10
C VAL A 211 13.91 25.68 -1.81
N HIS A 212 13.29 24.51 -1.69
CA HIS A 212 12.58 24.04 -0.52
C HIS A 212 13.51 23.12 0.27
N ILE A 213 13.61 23.33 1.58
CA ILE A 213 14.26 22.43 2.53
C ILE A 213 13.17 21.87 3.44
N ASP A 214 12.89 20.58 3.36
CA ASP A 214 11.89 19.95 4.22
C ASP A 214 12.40 19.73 5.66
N ASP A 215 11.53 19.27 6.55
CA ASP A 215 11.84 18.97 7.95
C ASP A 215 12.92 17.89 8.12
N ASN A 216 13.17 17.09 7.07
CA ASN A 216 14.21 16.07 7.03
C ASN A 216 15.54 16.60 6.44
N GLY A 217 15.61 17.88 6.07
CA GLY A 217 16.76 18.52 5.45
C GLY A 217 16.93 18.21 3.95
N LEU A 218 15.93 17.60 3.31
CA LEU A 218 15.95 17.31 1.88
C LEU A 218 15.72 18.61 1.09
N ARG A 219 16.63 18.88 0.15
CA ARG A 219 16.51 20.01 -0.77
C ARG A 219 15.70 19.60 -2.00
N THR A 220 14.55 20.23 -2.20
CA THR A 220 13.78 20.13 -3.45
C THR A 220 13.73 21.50 -4.14
N VAL A 221 13.67 21.53 -5.47
CA VAL A 221 13.62 22.79 -6.23
C VAL A 221 12.29 22.84 -6.97
N SER A 222 11.53 23.91 -6.78
CA SER A 222 10.35 24.20 -7.60
C SER A 222 10.61 25.36 -8.56
N HIS A 223 9.86 25.37 -9.65
CA HIS A 223 9.94 26.40 -10.68
C HIS A 223 8.59 27.12 -10.82
N PRO A 224 8.25 28.03 -9.88
CA PRO A 224 7.01 28.78 -9.95
C PRO A 224 7.01 29.76 -11.12
N TRP A 225 5.83 30.20 -11.55
CA TRP A 225 5.72 31.24 -12.59
C TRP A 225 5.83 32.62 -11.97
N LYS A 226 6.47 33.56 -12.67
CA LYS A 226 6.48 34.97 -12.28
C LYS A 226 5.12 35.59 -12.54
N GLU A 227 4.64 36.43 -11.62
CA GLU A 227 3.37 37.13 -11.80
C GLU A 227 3.46 38.13 -12.96
N SER A 228 4.60 38.81 -13.09
CA SER A 228 4.86 39.78 -14.14
C SER A 228 4.59 39.20 -15.53
N GLY A 229 3.70 39.84 -16.29
CA GLY A 229 3.38 39.47 -17.67
C GLY A 229 2.24 38.46 -17.83
N LEU A 230 1.68 37.90 -16.74
CA LEU A 230 0.54 37.00 -16.84
C LEU A 230 -0.72 37.68 -17.36
N GLY A 231 -0.96 38.94 -16.97
CA GLY A 231 -2.05 39.75 -17.52
C GLY A 231 -1.97 39.86 -19.04
N ALA A 232 -0.81 40.26 -19.56
CA ALA A 232 -0.59 40.36 -21.01
C ALA A 232 -0.71 38.99 -21.73
N ALA A 233 -0.24 37.91 -21.10
CA ALA A 233 -0.38 36.57 -21.64
C ALA A 233 -1.85 36.12 -21.70
N ALA A 234 -2.63 36.42 -20.65
CA ALA A 234 -4.06 36.15 -20.57
C ALA A 234 -4.84 36.99 -21.59
N ASP A 235 -4.59 38.29 -21.68
CA ASP A 235 -5.20 39.19 -22.65
C ASP A 235 -4.96 38.69 -24.07
N LYS A 236 -3.73 38.27 -24.39
CA LYS A 236 -3.40 37.69 -25.68
C LYS A 236 -4.21 36.42 -25.96
N LEU A 237 -4.28 35.50 -25.00
CA LEU A 237 -5.06 34.27 -25.16
C LEU A 237 -6.54 34.58 -25.39
N PHE A 238 -7.12 35.47 -24.60
CA PHE A 238 -8.54 35.78 -24.71
C PHE A 238 -8.86 36.70 -25.89
N SER A 239 -7.89 37.42 -26.46
CA SER A 239 -8.10 38.21 -27.69
C SER A 239 -8.36 37.34 -28.93
N GLU A 240 -7.84 36.11 -28.94
CA GLU A 240 -7.98 35.16 -30.06
C GLU A 240 -9.33 34.41 -30.03
N ARG A 241 -10.15 34.62 -28.98
CA ARG A 241 -11.42 33.91 -28.81
C ARG A 241 -12.50 34.47 -29.75
N LYS A 242 -13.27 33.59 -30.38
CA LYS A 242 -14.43 33.95 -31.20
C LYS A 242 -15.71 33.78 -30.40
N VAL A 243 -16.59 34.77 -30.43
CA VAL A 243 -17.95 34.63 -29.87
C VAL A 243 -18.70 33.59 -30.70
N LEU A 244 -19.21 32.55 -30.05
CA LEU A 244 -20.13 31.60 -30.69
C LEU A 244 -21.59 31.99 -30.46
N LYS A 245 -21.91 32.40 -29.23
CA LYS A 245 -23.29 32.71 -28.85
C LYS A 245 -23.31 33.66 -27.67
N GLU A 246 -24.10 34.71 -27.78
CA GLU A 246 -24.33 35.68 -26.71
C GLU A 246 -25.80 35.68 -26.31
N THR A 247 -26.06 35.72 -25.01
CA THR A 247 -27.39 35.80 -24.40
C THR A 247 -27.40 36.91 -23.36
N ALA A 248 -28.57 37.24 -22.83
CA ALA A 248 -28.70 38.24 -21.77
C ALA A 248 -27.86 37.93 -20.52
N LYS A 249 -27.61 36.65 -20.20
CA LYS A 249 -26.90 36.22 -18.98
C LYS A 249 -25.52 35.59 -19.22
N THR A 250 -25.22 35.18 -20.46
CA THR A 250 -23.99 34.42 -20.74
C THR A 250 -23.43 34.73 -22.12
N ILE A 251 -22.09 34.74 -22.21
CA ILE A 251 -21.35 34.74 -23.47
C ILE A 251 -20.62 33.39 -23.59
N ILE A 252 -20.79 32.72 -24.72
CA ILE A 252 -20.09 31.48 -25.05
C ILE A 252 -19.05 31.81 -26.12
N TRP A 253 -17.79 31.52 -25.79
CA TRP A 253 -16.63 31.76 -26.63
C TRP A 253 -16.04 30.44 -27.10
N HIS A 254 -15.36 30.46 -28.24
CA HIS A 254 -14.49 29.37 -28.67
C HIS A 254 -13.08 29.89 -28.92
N HIS A 255 -12.10 29.23 -28.31
CA HIS A 255 -10.69 29.50 -28.50
C HIS A 255 -10.00 28.25 -29.05
N PRO A 256 -9.11 28.37 -30.08
CA PRO A 256 -8.45 27.22 -30.69
C PRO A 256 -7.71 26.31 -29.68
N LEU A 257 -7.09 26.90 -28.66
CA LEU A 257 -6.37 26.16 -27.63
C LEU A 257 -7.26 25.80 -26.42
N ALA A 258 -8.15 26.70 -25.99
CA ALA A 258 -8.90 26.53 -24.75
C ALA A 258 -10.19 25.73 -24.94
N GLY A 259 -10.71 25.66 -26.18
CA GLY A 259 -11.99 25.05 -26.51
C GLY A 259 -13.15 26.01 -26.26
N THR A 260 -14.33 25.46 -26.00
CA THR A 260 -15.53 26.25 -25.70
C THR A 260 -15.52 26.69 -24.24
N MET A 261 -15.64 28.00 -24.02
CA MET A 261 -15.63 28.63 -22.69
C MET A 261 -16.96 29.37 -22.48
N ARG A 262 -17.41 29.45 -21.23
CA ARG A 262 -18.64 30.17 -20.85
C ARG A 262 -18.32 31.22 -19.82
N GLU A 263 -18.74 32.45 -20.10
CA GLU A 263 -18.63 33.61 -19.24
C GLU A 263 -20.04 34.07 -18.83
N TYR A 264 -20.24 34.37 -17.54
CA TYR A 264 -21.52 34.84 -17.01
C TYR A 264 -21.46 36.36 -16.87
N LYS A 265 -22.48 37.05 -17.40
CA LYS A 265 -22.65 38.50 -17.20
C LYS A 265 -23.28 38.69 -15.83
N TYR A 266 -22.61 39.44 -14.96
CA TYR A 266 -23.15 39.91 -13.68
C TYR A 266 -23.93 41.21 -13.88
#